data_AF-A0AAW6RLW1-F1
#
_entry.id   AF-A0AAW6RLW1-F1
#
_cell.length_a   1.000
_cell.length_b   1.000
_cell.length_c   1.000
_cell.angle_alpha   90.00
_cell.angle_beta   90.00
_cell.angle_gamma   90.00
#
_symmetry.space_group_name_H-M   'P 1'
#
loop_
_entity.id
_entity.type
_entity.pdbx_description
1 polymer ?
#
loop_
_entity_poly.entity_id
_entity_poly.type
_entity_poly.pdbx_seq_one_letter_code
_entity_poly.pdbx_strand_id
1 'polypeptide(L)'
;MKKICEQVKVFDLEPFEAGDGETFRFRLEILQERGEKIFFGKVYRLETYRLQPTFPQSQGNPPDWINDALIFVMDEMFDPDKLKGQSWNEVLEKFLIAVDKIFS
;
A
#
# COMPACT_ATOMS: atom_id res chain seq x y z
N MET A 1 9.29 24.55 1.72
CA MET A 1 8.11 24.46 0.83
C MET A 1 7.68 23.01 0.81
N LYS A 2 6.38 22.67 0.97
CA LYS A 2 5.95 21.26 0.93
C LYS A 2 5.96 20.77 -0.53
N LYS A 3 6.56 19.61 -0.77
CA LYS A 3 6.51 18.94 -2.08
C LYS A 3 5.08 18.47 -2.32
N ILE A 4 4.51 18.82 -3.47
CA ILE A 4 3.16 18.38 -3.87
C ILE A 4 3.35 17.28 -4.89
N CYS A 5 2.75 16.13 -4.63
CA CYS A 5 2.82 14.97 -5.51
C CYS A 5 1.43 14.62 -6.01
N GLU A 6 1.32 14.24 -7.28
CA GLU A 6 0.10 13.73 -7.89
C GLU A 6 0.17 12.20 -7.99
N GLN A 7 -0.95 11.52 -7.79
CA GLN A 7 -1.07 10.08 -8.02
C GLN A 7 -1.39 9.85 -9.50
N VAL A 8 -0.43 9.28 -10.22
CA VAL A 8 -0.52 9.11 -11.68
C VAL A 8 -1.05 7.75 -12.08
N LYS A 9 -0.80 6.72 -11.26
CA LYS A 9 -1.24 5.34 -11.50
C LYS A 9 -1.50 4.61 -10.19
N VAL A 10 -2.41 3.66 -10.25
CA VAL A 10 -2.67 2.67 -9.21
C VAL A 10 -2.69 1.31 -9.87
N PHE A 11 -1.94 0.38 -9.31
CA PHE A 11 -1.94 -1.01 -9.71
C PHE A 11 -2.32 -1.86 -8.51
N ASP A 12 -3.42 -2.60 -8.64
CA ASP A 12 -3.78 -3.66 -7.72
C ASP A 12 -3.25 -4.97 -8.30
N LEU A 13 -2.48 -5.69 -7.50
CA LEU A 13 -1.97 -7.00 -7.89
C LEU A 13 -3.01 -8.06 -7.56
N GLU A 14 -3.11 -9.04 -8.45
CA GLU A 14 -3.81 -10.28 -8.13
C GLU A 14 -3.15 -10.95 -6.91
N PRO A 15 -3.94 -11.69 -6.11
CA PRO A 15 -3.41 -12.38 -4.95
C PRO A 15 -2.35 -13.40 -5.35
N PHE A 16 -1.27 -13.51 -4.58
CA PHE A 16 -0.28 -14.56 -4.76
C PHE A 16 0.05 -15.26 -3.43
N GLU A 17 0.42 -16.53 -3.52
CA GLU A 17 0.80 -17.36 -2.37
C GLU A 17 2.26 -17.09 -1.99
N ALA A 18 2.50 -16.77 -0.72
CA ALA A 18 3.84 -16.51 -0.19
C ALA A 18 4.45 -17.71 0.55
N GLY A 19 3.82 -18.88 0.45
CA GLY A 19 4.11 -20.04 1.29
C GLY A 19 3.20 -20.11 2.52
N ASP A 20 3.20 -21.27 3.19
CA ASP A 20 2.42 -21.57 4.42
C ASP A 20 0.90 -21.29 4.34
N GLY A 21 0.34 -21.18 3.13
CA GLY A 21 -1.08 -20.89 2.90
C GLY A 21 -1.46 -19.43 3.06
N GLU A 22 -0.49 -18.53 3.25
CA GLU A 22 -0.74 -17.09 3.28
C GLU A 22 -0.85 -16.52 1.86
N THR A 23 -1.86 -15.68 1.65
CA THR A 23 -2.09 -14.98 0.39
C THR A 23 -1.87 -13.49 0.59
N PHE A 24 -1.00 -12.91 -0.22
CA PHE A 24 -0.71 -11.48 -0.19
C PHE A 24 -1.39 -10.76 -1.34
N ARG A 25 -1.86 -9.54 -1.07
CA ARG A 25 -2.46 -8.64 -2.05
C ARG A 25 -1.83 -7.28 -1.87
N PHE A 26 -1.18 -6.78 -2.92
CA PHE A 26 -0.50 -5.49 -2.89
C PHE A 26 -1.16 -4.48 -3.81
N ARG A 27 -1.16 -3.23 -3.37
CA ARG A 27 -1.44 -2.05 -4.20
C ARG A 27 -0.15 -1.24 -4.33
N LEU A 28 0.24 -0.94 -5.56
CA LEU A 28 1.26 0.04 -5.87
C LEU A 28 0.58 1.33 -6.31
N GLU A 29 0.75 2.39 -5.52
CA GLU A 29 0.43 3.76 -5.93
C GLU A 29 1.69 4.43 -6.48
N ILE A 30 1.63 4.93 -7.70
CA ILE A 30 2.74 5.68 -8.29
C ILE A 30 2.43 7.17 -8.20
N LEU A 31 3.34 7.89 -7.57
CA LEU A 31 3.28 9.33 -7.35
C LEU A 31 4.33 10.03 -8.21
N GLN A 32 3.99 11.21 -8.71
CA GLN A 32 4.90 12.11 -9.42
C GLN A 32 4.99 13.43 -8.68
N GLU A 33 6.21 13.94 -8.44
CA GLU A 33 6.39 15.28 -7.88
C GLU A 33 6.04 16.34 -8.94
N ARG A 34 5.16 17.30 -8.57
CA ARG A 34 4.65 18.30 -9.52
C ARG A 34 5.78 19.18 -10.05
N GLY A 35 5.97 19.15 -11.37
CA GLY A 35 7.01 19.93 -12.05
C GLY A 35 8.35 19.18 -12.20
N GLU A 36 8.45 17.96 -11.67
CA GLU A 36 9.59 17.08 -11.85
C GLU A 36 9.20 15.84 -12.67
N LYS A 37 10.19 15.19 -13.31
CA LYS A 37 10.02 13.90 -14.00
C LYS A 37 10.46 12.74 -13.12
N ILE A 38 10.29 12.88 -11.80
CA ILE A 38 10.64 11.85 -10.83
C ILE A 38 9.35 11.19 -10.34
N PHE A 39 9.31 9.88 -10.47
CA PHE A 39 8.22 9.02 -10.04
C PHE A 39 8.69 8.19 -8.85
N PHE A 40 7.78 7.90 -7.92
CA PHE A 40 8.06 7.02 -6.80
C PHE A 40 6.84 6.18 -6.42
N GLY A 41 7.10 4.95 -6.00
CA GLY A 41 6.09 3.98 -5.59
C GLY A 41 5.81 4.06 -4.10
N LYS A 42 4.54 4.02 -3.73
CA LYS A 42 4.08 3.64 -2.39
C LYS A 42 3.40 2.29 -2.48
N VAL A 43 3.85 1.36 -1.66
CA VAL A 43 3.29 0.02 -1.60
C VAL A 43 2.37 -0.09 -0.40
N TYR A 44 1.21 -0.68 -0.63
CA TYR A 44 0.25 -1.00 0.40
C TYR A 44 -0.08 -2.49 0.33
N ARG A 45 -0.26 -3.12 1.48
CA ARG A 45 -0.78 -4.47 1.59
C ARG A 45 -2.25 -4.42 1.99
N LEU A 46 -3.09 -5.18 1.31
CA LEU A 46 -4.49 -5.34 1.69
C LEU A 46 -4.58 -6.37 2.81
N GLU A 47 -5.08 -5.93 3.96
CA GLU A 47 -5.22 -6.76 5.15
C GLU A 47 -6.66 -6.75 5.66
N THR A 48 -7.04 -7.83 6.35
CA THR A 48 -8.34 -7.92 7.02
C THR A 48 -8.16 -7.60 8.49
N TYR A 49 -8.84 -6.56 8.97
CA TYR A 49 -8.86 -6.18 10.37
C TYR A 49 -10.24 -6.34 10.96
N ARG A 50 -10.27 -6.84 12.19
CA ARG A 50 -11.43 -6.75 13.07
C ARG A 50 -11.35 -5.45 13.86
N LEU A 51 -12.09 -4.43 13.46
CA LEU A 51 -12.08 -3.12 14.09
C LEU A 51 -13.14 -3.02 15.18
N GLN A 52 -12.69 -2.67 16.39
CA GLN A 52 -13.54 -2.32 17.53
C GLN A 52 -13.30 -0.85 17.89
N PRO A 53 -14.30 0.04 17.72
CA PRO A 53 -14.18 1.42 18.20
C PRO A 53 -14.02 1.44 19.72
N THR A 54 -13.02 2.16 20.21
CA THR A 54 -12.74 2.32 21.65
C THR A 54 -13.13 3.69 22.19
N PHE A 55 -13.54 4.61 21.32
CA PHE A 55 -13.96 5.95 21.71
C PHE A 55 -15.44 5.98 22.11
N PRO A 56 -15.83 6.81 23.09
CA PRO A 56 -17.23 6.97 23.49
C PRO A 56 -18.13 7.43 22.34
N GLN A 57 -19.26 6.74 22.15
CA GLN A 57 -20.27 7.11 21.15
C GLN A 57 -21.67 7.26 21.74
N SER A 58 -22.05 6.40 22.71
CA SER A 58 -23.36 6.46 23.37
C SER A 58 -23.20 6.47 24.88
N GLN A 59 -23.70 7.52 25.53
CA GLN A 59 -23.66 7.68 27.00
C GLN A 59 -22.26 7.52 27.62
N GLY A 60 -21.21 7.94 26.91
CA GLY A 60 -19.83 7.78 27.40
C GLY A 60 -19.23 6.40 27.17
N ASN A 61 -19.99 5.44 26.65
CA ASN A 61 -19.52 4.10 26.35
C ASN A 61 -19.13 3.96 24.86
N PRO A 62 -18.04 3.22 24.57
CA PRO A 62 -17.80 2.72 23.22
C PRO A 62 -18.94 1.80 22.77
N PRO A 63 -19.22 1.71 21.47
CA PRO A 63 -20.21 0.78 20.96
C PRO A 63 -19.71 -0.67 21.03
N ASP A 64 -20.63 -1.64 21.09
CA ASP A 64 -20.29 -3.07 21.10
C ASP A 64 -20.21 -3.69 19.70
N TRP A 65 -20.44 -2.90 18.63
CA TRP A 65 -20.37 -3.42 17.28
C TRP A 65 -18.92 -3.62 16.84
N ILE A 66 -18.70 -4.70 16.11
CA ILE A 66 -17.44 -5.06 15.48
C ILE A 66 -17.58 -4.82 13.97
N ASN A 67 -16.54 -4.28 13.33
CA ASN A 67 -16.48 -4.15 11.88
C ASN A 67 -15.27 -4.91 11.34
N ASP A 68 -15.54 -6.01 10.63
CA ASP A 68 -14.52 -6.71 9.86
C ASP A 68 -14.31 -5.96 8.53
N ALA A 69 -13.14 -5.34 8.37
CA ALA A 69 -12.82 -4.43 7.28
C ALA A 69 -11.57 -4.85 6.51
N LEU A 70 -11.60 -4.65 5.19
CA LEU A 70 -10.41 -4.73 4.34
C LEU A 70 -9.75 -3.35 4.27
N ILE A 71 -8.47 -3.28 4.64
CA ILE A 71 -7.72 -2.03 4.77
C ILE A 71 -6.39 -2.16 4.03
N PHE A 72 -6.06 -1.15 3.22
CA PHE A 72 -4.72 -0.99 2.68
C PHE A 72 -3.81 -0.36 3.73
N VAL A 73 -2.87 -1.14 4.24
CA VAL A 73 -1.84 -0.69 5.17
C VAL A 73 -0.58 -0.40 4.38
N MET A 74 0.05 0.76 4.62
CA MET A 74 1.31 1.09 3.97
C MET A 74 2.37 0.09 4.42
N ASP A 75 3.01 -0.57 3.45
CA ASP A 75 3.95 -1.65 3.72
C ASP A 75 5.39 -1.11 3.69
N GLU A 76 6.11 -1.25 4.81
CA GLU A 76 7.49 -0.77 4.99
C GLU A 76 8.54 -1.80 4.53
N MET A 77 8.13 -2.99 4.07
CA MET A 77 9.04 -4.01 3.52
C MET A 77 9.74 -3.52 2.25
N PHE A 78 9.11 -2.61 1.50
CA PHE A 78 9.67 -2.05 0.27
C PHE A 78 10.36 -0.72 0.55
N ASP A 79 11.66 -0.67 0.27
CA ASP A 79 12.47 0.53 0.38
C ASP A 79 11.97 1.62 -0.60
N PRO A 80 11.41 2.74 -0.09
CA PRO A 80 10.86 3.81 -0.94
C PRO A 80 11.90 4.49 -1.82
N ASP A 81 13.18 4.49 -1.43
CA ASP A 81 14.25 5.07 -2.23
C ASP A 81 14.61 4.17 -3.43
N LYS A 82 14.41 2.86 -3.31
CA LYS A 82 14.58 1.91 -4.42
C LYS A 82 13.41 1.90 -5.38
N LEU A 83 12.22 2.31 -4.95
CA LEU A 83 11.03 2.43 -5.80
C LEU A 83 10.91 3.81 -6.45
N LYS A 84 12.02 4.38 -6.93
CA LYS A 84 12.06 5.65 -7.69
C LYS A 84 12.43 5.41 -9.15
N GLY A 85 11.93 6.24 -10.07
CA GLY A 85 12.24 6.12 -11.50
C GLY A 85 11.95 7.40 -12.29
N GLN A 86 12.35 7.40 -13.56
CA GLN A 86 12.10 8.48 -14.53
C GLN A 86 10.77 8.31 -15.27
N SER A 87 10.08 7.19 -15.07
CA SER A 87 8.74 6.92 -15.59
C SER A 87 7.94 6.05 -14.62
N TRP A 88 6.61 6.06 -14.75
CA TRP A 88 5.75 5.16 -13.99
C TRP A 88 6.04 3.68 -14.30
N ASN A 89 6.43 3.35 -15.54
CA ASN A 89 6.70 1.98 -15.95
C ASN A 89 7.96 1.42 -15.29
N GLU A 90 9.01 2.25 -15.18
CA GLU A 90 10.24 1.88 -14.47
C GLU A 90 9.97 1.58 -12.98
N VAL A 91 9.10 2.37 -12.33
CA VAL A 91 8.70 2.14 -10.94
C VAL A 91 7.92 0.83 -10.80
N LEU A 92 7.00 0.55 -11.72
CA LEU A 92 6.25 -0.71 -11.74
C LEU A 92 7.17 -1.92 -11.92
N GLU A 93 8.11 -1.88 -12.86
CA GLU A 93 9.08 -2.96 -13.09
C GLU A 93 9.95 -3.21 -11.84
N LYS A 94 10.46 -2.14 -11.21
CA LYS A 94 11.23 -2.25 -9.96
C LYS A 94 10.42 -2.88 -8.83
N PHE A 95 9.14 -2.51 -8.73
CA PHE A 95 8.24 -3.10 -7.75
C PHE A 95 8.01 -4.59 -8.02
N LEU A 96 7.71 -4.99 -9.26
CA LEU A 96 7.50 -6.40 -9.62
C LEU A 96 8.75 -7.25 -9.35
N ILE A 97 9.94 -6.73 -9.68
CA ILE A 97 11.22 -7.39 -9.34
C ILE A 97 11.38 -7.53 -7.82
N ALA A 98 11.03 -6.51 -7.04
CA ALA A 98 11.14 -6.55 -5.59
C ALA A 98 10.17 -7.58 -4.99
N VAL A 99 8.93 -7.66 -5.49
CA VAL A 99 7.95 -8.67 -5.09
C VAL A 99 8.48 -10.08 -5.39
N ASP A 100 8.90 -10.33 -6.63
CA ASP A 100 9.45 -11.63 -7.05
C ASP A 100 10.64 -12.05 -6.18
N LYS A 101 11.54 -11.11 -5.86
CA LYS A 101 12.71 -11.41 -5.02
C LYS A 101 12.39 -11.78 -3.56
N ILE A 102 11.21 -11.40 -3.07
CA ILE A 102 10.78 -11.68 -1.69
C ILE A 102 10.00 -12.98 -1.62
N PHE A 103 9.25 -13.32 -2.68
CA PHE A 103 8.24 -14.38 -2.66
C PHE A 103 8.50 -15.53 -3.65
N SER A 104 9.58 -15.47 -4.44
CA SER A 104 10.10 -16.57 -5.28
C SER A 104 11.34 -17.21 -4.66
#